data_AF-A0A0G4MDE0-F1
#
_entry.id   AF-A0A0G4MDE0-F1
#
_cell.length_a   1.000
_cell.length_b   1.000
_cell.length_c   1.000
_cell.angle_alpha   90.00
_cell.angle_beta   90.00
_cell.angle_gamma   90.00
#
_symmetry.space_group_name_H-M   'P 1'
#
loop_
_entity.id
_entity.type
_entity.pdbx_description
1 polymer ?
#
loop_
_entity_poly.entity_id
_entity_poly.type
_entity_poly.pdbx_seq_one_letter_code
_entity_poly.pdbx_strand_id
1 'polypeptide(L)'
;MLPFVALVAATPLMIFQGNSVLITPPKQSHYPGNATFSASNFYCFAMPSGYLSFGWWLPADPSYGHDRCRPNSTTFDWYEYSTKGECTSTECRVHAVNFENSDKAKRPAMDFDYVASLINVGRGDLGNLAVSYFDEENGAYAVGTRRLLTGATQGSRENHDCHAAYRTLAELHRRHHVPLAFELVNPCTVESDEDDNSQQSLLEEL
;
A
#
# COMPACT_ATOMS: atom_id res chain seq x y z
N MET A 1 1.95 -14.55 -2.15
CA MET A 1 3.08 -13.64 -1.84
C MET A 1 2.59 -12.67 -0.76
N LEU A 2 3.32 -11.70 -0.18
CA LEU A 2 2.66 -10.61 0.60
C LEU A 2 3.14 -9.16 0.33
N PRO A 3 2.25 -8.16 0.48
CA PRO A 3 2.49 -6.75 0.18
C PRO A 3 2.21 -5.85 1.39
N PHE A 4 3.26 -5.53 2.14
CA PHE A 4 3.10 -5.20 3.55
C PHE A 4 2.78 -3.73 3.80
N VAL A 5 1.65 -3.49 4.47
CA VAL A 5 1.22 -2.17 4.89
C VAL A 5 1.79 -1.87 6.27
N ALA A 6 2.85 -1.06 6.33
CA ALA A 6 3.26 -0.42 7.57
C ALA A 6 2.54 0.93 7.72
N LEU A 7 1.58 0.95 8.63
CA LEU A 7 1.00 2.17 9.19
C LEU A 7 1.93 2.67 10.30
N VAL A 8 2.21 3.97 10.35
CA VAL A 8 2.84 4.57 11.52
C VAL A 8 2.27 5.97 11.74
N ALA A 9 1.75 6.12 12.96
CA ALA A 9 1.43 7.32 13.73
C ALA A 9 0.30 8.26 13.27
N ALA A 10 -0.78 8.25 14.08
CA ALA A 10 -1.53 9.40 14.65
C ALA A 10 -1.88 10.63 13.78
N THR A 11 -1.78 10.52 12.46
CA THR A 11 -2.16 11.52 11.45
C THR A 11 -3.02 10.84 10.40
N PRO A 12 -3.90 11.58 9.70
CA PRO A 12 -5.19 11.08 9.23
C PRO A 12 -5.03 10.02 8.15
N LEU A 13 -6.14 9.35 7.87
CA LEU A 13 -6.45 8.66 6.61
C LEU A 13 -5.42 8.95 5.51
N MET A 14 -4.66 7.94 5.12
CA MET A 14 -3.58 8.08 4.15
C MET A 14 -3.74 7.10 3.00
N ILE A 15 -3.40 7.56 1.80
CA ILE A 15 -3.13 6.68 0.66
C ILE A 15 -1.63 6.74 0.38
N PHE A 16 -1.01 5.60 0.15
CA PHE A 16 0.39 5.53 -0.23
C PHE A 16 0.64 4.43 -1.26
N GLN A 17 1.70 4.62 -2.03
CA GLN A 17 2.28 3.57 -2.86
C GLN A 17 3.40 2.90 -2.07
N GLY A 18 3.40 1.57 -2.02
CA GLY A 18 4.43 0.77 -1.37
C GLY A 18 5.19 -0.12 -2.33
N ASN A 19 6.44 -0.40 -1.98
CA ASN A 19 7.21 -1.52 -2.52
C ASN A 19 7.70 -2.36 -1.35
N SER A 20 7.60 -3.68 -1.43
CA SER A 20 8.10 -4.56 -0.37
C SER A 20 8.80 -5.77 -0.95
N VAL A 21 9.88 -6.20 -0.29
CA VAL A 21 10.50 -7.51 -0.47
C VAL A 21 10.10 -8.39 0.70
N LEU A 22 9.38 -9.47 0.39
CA LEU A 22 9.09 -10.55 1.31
C LEU A 22 10.24 -11.54 1.31
N ILE A 23 10.65 -11.94 2.50
CA ILE A 23 11.70 -12.89 2.76
C ILE A 23 11.08 -14.02 3.58
N THR A 24 10.99 -15.20 2.99
CA THR A 24 10.43 -16.38 3.66
C THR A 24 11.56 -17.33 4.04
N PRO A 25 11.84 -17.50 5.34
CA PRO A 25 12.83 -18.46 5.81
C PRO A 25 12.42 -19.91 5.43
N PRO A 26 13.38 -20.78 5.14
CA PRO A 26 13.08 -22.19 4.90
C PRO A 26 12.78 -22.90 6.22
N LYS A 27 11.77 -23.78 6.24
CA LYS A 27 11.35 -24.53 7.44
C LYS A 27 12.42 -25.43 8.06
N GLN A 28 13.47 -25.78 7.31
CA GLN A 28 14.47 -26.78 7.68
C GLN A 28 15.90 -26.21 7.76
N SER A 29 16.09 -24.91 7.56
CA SER A 29 17.42 -24.31 7.50
C SER A 29 17.46 -22.96 8.21
N HIS A 30 18.47 -22.76 9.04
CA HIS A 30 18.72 -21.46 9.69
C HIS A 30 19.62 -20.53 8.85
N TYR A 31 20.06 -20.97 7.66
CA TYR A 31 20.88 -20.16 6.77
C TYR A 31 20.02 -19.15 5.99
N PRO A 32 20.25 -17.82 6.15
CA PRO A 32 19.47 -16.79 5.46
C PRO A 32 19.54 -16.88 3.93
N GLY A 33 20.65 -17.39 3.38
CA GLY A 33 20.83 -17.56 1.93
C GLY A 33 19.87 -18.56 1.28
N ASN A 34 19.20 -19.40 2.08
CA ASN A 34 18.20 -20.36 1.62
C ASN A 34 16.78 -19.81 1.66
N ALA A 35 16.60 -18.53 2.03
CA ALA A 35 15.29 -17.88 2.01
C ALA A 35 14.79 -17.69 0.58
N THR A 36 13.47 -17.72 0.41
CA THR A 36 12.85 -17.32 -0.86
C THR A 36 12.45 -15.86 -0.81
N PHE A 37 12.62 -15.17 -1.92
CA PHE A 37 12.35 -13.75 -2.05
C PHE A 37 11.22 -13.50 -3.05
N SER A 38 10.35 -12.58 -2.73
CA SER A 38 9.41 -12.00 -3.68
C SER A 38 9.27 -10.52 -3.45
N ALA A 39 9.07 -9.78 -4.53
CA ALA A 39 8.73 -8.38 -4.43
C ALA A 39 7.22 -8.17 -4.62
N SER A 40 6.76 -7.01 -4.19
CA SER A 40 5.44 -6.47 -4.47
C SER A 40 5.52 -4.97 -4.67
N ASN A 41 4.69 -4.48 -5.60
CA ASN A 41 4.31 -3.07 -5.68
C ASN A 41 2.81 -2.98 -5.40
N PHE A 42 2.40 -1.99 -4.61
CA PHE A 42 1.03 -1.89 -4.17
C PHE A 42 0.60 -0.47 -3.85
N TYR A 43 -0.72 -0.29 -3.75
CA TYR A 43 -1.35 0.90 -3.23
C TYR A 43 -2.17 0.54 -2.01
N CYS A 44 -2.15 1.40 -1.02
CA CYS A 44 -2.80 1.14 0.26
C CYS A 44 -3.53 2.38 0.77
N PHE A 45 -4.76 2.18 1.22
CA PHE A 45 -5.49 3.07 2.09
C PHE A 45 -5.33 2.61 3.53
N ALA A 46 -4.90 3.49 4.41
CA ALA A 46 -4.47 3.14 5.75
C ALA A 46 -5.06 4.10 6.79
N MET A 47 -5.56 3.53 7.90
CA MET A 47 -6.05 4.22 9.09
C MET A 47 -5.61 3.51 10.37
N PRO A 48 -5.68 4.16 11.55
CA PRO A 48 -5.30 3.53 12.81
C PRO A 48 -6.05 2.23 13.11
N SER A 49 -7.30 2.10 12.64
CA SER A 49 -8.14 0.92 12.81
C SER A 49 -7.88 -0.19 11.78
N GLY A 50 -7.09 0.06 10.74
CA GLY A 50 -6.85 -0.93 9.69
C GLY A 50 -6.50 -0.35 8.32
N TYR A 51 -6.48 -1.21 7.30
CA TYR A 51 -6.15 -0.85 5.93
C TYR A 51 -6.91 -1.68 4.89
N LEU A 52 -6.88 -1.17 3.66
CA LEU A 52 -7.23 -1.87 2.43
C LEU A 52 -6.12 -1.61 1.39
N SER A 53 -5.63 -2.66 0.75
CA SER A 53 -4.59 -2.57 -0.27
C SER A 53 -4.83 -3.50 -1.45
N PHE A 54 -4.18 -3.18 -2.56
CA PHE A 54 -4.14 -4.01 -3.77
C PHE A 54 -2.78 -3.88 -4.44
N GLY A 55 -2.37 -4.87 -5.22
CA GLY A 55 -1.12 -4.78 -5.97
C GLY A 55 -0.71 -6.03 -6.73
N TRP A 56 0.59 -6.11 -7.02
CA TRP A 56 1.17 -7.08 -7.94
C TRP A 56 2.27 -7.89 -7.28
N TRP A 57 2.34 -9.19 -7.59
CA TRP A 57 3.53 -9.97 -7.35
C TRP A 57 4.58 -9.64 -8.40
N LEU A 58 5.81 -9.45 -7.95
CA LEU A 58 6.93 -9.11 -8.83
C LEU A 58 8.11 -10.03 -8.51
N PRO A 59 8.91 -10.41 -9.53
CA PRO A 59 10.23 -10.97 -9.27
C PRO A 59 11.04 -10.01 -8.40
N ALA A 60 11.82 -10.55 -7.46
CA ALA A 60 12.75 -9.78 -6.65
C ALA A 60 14.01 -9.40 -7.47
N ASP A 61 13.81 -8.74 -8.61
CA ASP A 61 14.83 -8.34 -9.56
C ASP A 61 14.76 -6.83 -9.81
N PRO A 62 15.83 -6.05 -9.57
CA PRO A 62 15.84 -4.60 -9.75
C PRO A 62 15.65 -4.16 -11.21
N SER A 63 15.81 -5.05 -12.19
CA SER A 63 15.59 -4.77 -13.61
C SER A 63 14.15 -5.00 -14.07
N TYR A 64 13.29 -5.56 -13.21
CA TYR A 64 11.92 -5.88 -13.59
C TYR A 64 11.09 -4.61 -13.77
N GLY A 65 10.42 -4.48 -14.92
CA GLY A 65 9.60 -3.32 -15.24
C GLY A 65 8.34 -3.21 -14.36
N HIS A 66 8.06 -2.01 -13.85
CA HIS A 66 6.90 -1.72 -13.01
C HIS A 66 5.73 -1.08 -13.77
N ASP A 67 5.77 -1.04 -15.10
CA ASP A 67 4.81 -0.28 -15.92
C ASP A 67 3.36 -0.73 -15.74
N ARG A 68 3.13 -1.98 -15.34
CA ARG A 68 1.79 -2.53 -15.04
C ARG A 68 1.25 -2.11 -13.67
N CYS A 69 2.13 -1.65 -12.78
CA CYS A 69 1.80 -1.31 -11.40
C CYS A 69 1.27 0.13 -11.34
N ARG A 70 0.00 0.30 -11.68
CA ARG A 70 -0.64 1.61 -11.80
C ARG A 70 -1.84 1.74 -10.86
N PRO A 71 -2.09 2.93 -10.30
CA PRO A 71 -3.14 3.11 -9.32
C PRO A 71 -4.55 2.90 -9.89
N ASN A 72 -4.74 3.12 -11.18
CA ASN A 72 -6.00 2.93 -11.91
C ASN A 72 -6.12 1.56 -12.61
N SER A 73 -5.22 0.63 -12.33
CA SER A 73 -5.21 -0.67 -12.98
C SER A 73 -6.30 -1.58 -12.41
N THR A 74 -7.04 -2.23 -13.30
CA THR A 74 -8.04 -3.25 -12.95
C THR A 74 -7.45 -4.66 -12.89
N THR A 75 -6.16 -4.82 -13.24
CA THR A 75 -5.48 -6.11 -13.38
C THR A 75 -4.39 -6.28 -12.34
N PHE A 76 -4.70 -6.01 -11.07
CA PHE A 76 -3.84 -6.36 -9.93
C PHE A 76 -3.90 -7.86 -9.64
N ASP A 77 -2.87 -8.41 -9.01
CA ASP A 77 -2.75 -9.85 -8.76
C ASP A 77 -3.46 -10.27 -7.46
N TRP A 78 -3.54 -9.36 -6.49
CA TRP A 78 -4.09 -9.63 -5.17
C TRP A 78 -4.66 -8.37 -4.52
N TYR A 79 -5.51 -8.58 -3.52
CA TYR A 79 -5.96 -7.54 -2.60
C TYR A 79 -5.95 -8.04 -1.17
N GLU A 80 -5.81 -7.10 -0.24
CA GLU A 80 -5.65 -7.40 1.17
C GLU A 80 -6.34 -6.36 2.02
N TYR A 81 -6.91 -6.78 3.13
CA TYR A 81 -7.48 -5.88 4.10
C TYR A 81 -7.28 -6.42 5.51
N SER A 82 -7.30 -5.51 6.47
CA SER A 82 -7.29 -5.90 7.87
C SER A 82 -8.73 -6.04 8.40
N THR A 83 -9.00 -7.09 9.16
CA THR A 83 -10.24 -7.18 9.96
C THR A 83 -10.08 -6.53 11.34
N LYS A 84 -8.84 -6.38 11.81
CA LYS A 84 -8.47 -5.72 13.07
C LYS A 84 -7.16 -4.97 12.89
N GLY A 85 -7.04 -3.81 13.52
CA GLY A 85 -5.81 -3.03 13.55
C GLY A 85 -5.66 -2.28 14.86
N GLU A 86 -4.47 -2.40 15.46
CA GLU A 86 -4.05 -1.72 16.68
C GLU A 86 -2.72 -1.02 16.41
N CYS A 87 -2.80 0.25 16.01
CA CYS A 87 -1.66 1.06 15.61
C CYS A 87 -1.24 2.07 16.67
N THR A 88 0.05 2.11 16.95
CA THR A 88 0.75 3.11 17.76
C THR A 88 1.55 4.07 16.87
N SER A 89 2.37 4.92 17.49
CA SER A 89 3.27 5.83 16.77
C SER A 89 4.47 5.15 16.12
N THR A 90 4.69 3.85 16.32
CA THR A 90 5.89 3.15 15.82
C THR A 90 5.61 1.72 15.38
N GLU A 91 4.51 1.13 15.86
CA GLU A 91 4.15 -0.26 15.63
C GLU A 91 2.65 -0.38 15.34
N CYS A 92 2.27 -1.27 14.43
CA CYS A 92 0.90 -1.71 14.19
C CYS A 92 0.81 -3.22 14.27
N ARG A 93 -0.18 -3.70 15.01
CA ARG A 93 -0.59 -5.10 15.02
C ARG A 93 -1.88 -5.22 14.23
N VAL A 94 -1.91 -6.09 13.25
CA VAL A 94 -3.07 -6.24 12.37
C VAL A 94 -3.36 -7.71 12.13
N HIS A 95 -4.66 -8.00 12.02
CA HIS A 95 -5.12 -9.25 11.49
C HIS A 95 -5.48 -9.05 10.02
N ALA A 96 -4.77 -9.71 9.12
CA ALA A 96 -4.84 -9.48 7.69
C ALA A 96 -5.43 -10.66 6.93
N VAL A 97 -6.26 -10.32 5.95
CA VAL A 97 -6.89 -11.29 5.05
C VAL A 97 -6.54 -10.90 3.62
N ASN A 98 -5.87 -11.82 2.91
CA ASN A 98 -5.39 -11.62 1.55
C ASN A 98 -6.13 -12.55 0.58
N PHE A 99 -6.50 -12.02 -0.57
CA PHE A 99 -7.15 -12.76 -1.65
C PHE A 99 -6.41 -12.55 -2.97
N GLU A 100 -6.35 -13.60 -3.79
CA GLU A 100 -6.02 -13.44 -5.20
C GLU A 100 -7.14 -12.67 -5.90
N ASN A 101 -6.78 -11.74 -6.79
CA ASN A 101 -7.73 -11.00 -7.59
C ASN A 101 -8.23 -11.86 -8.76
N SER A 102 -9.11 -12.81 -8.44
CA SER A 102 -9.67 -13.78 -9.37
C SER A 102 -11.14 -14.01 -9.04
N ASP A 103 -12.00 -14.07 -10.06
CA ASP A 103 -13.44 -14.35 -9.88
C ASP A 103 -13.70 -15.74 -9.24
N LYS A 104 -12.68 -16.60 -9.16
CA LYS A 104 -12.75 -17.92 -8.54
C LYS A 104 -12.27 -17.94 -7.09
N ALA A 105 -11.71 -16.85 -6.58
CA ALA A 105 -11.20 -16.78 -5.21
C ALA A 105 -12.37 -16.83 -4.20
N LYS A 106 -12.71 -18.03 -3.74
CA LYS A 106 -13.77 -18.26 -2.74
C LYS A 106 -13.26 -18.27 -1.30
N ARG A 107 -11.94 -18.28 -1.12
CA ARG A 107 -11.27 -18.34 0.18
C ARG A 107 -10.05 -17.44 0.16
N PRO A 108 -9.69 -16.86 1.31
CA PRO A 108 -8.46 -16.10 1.41
C PRO A 108 -7.27 -17.01 1.07
N ALA A 109 -6.33 -16.46 0.32
CA ALA A 109 -5.02 -17.07 0.13
C ALA A 109 -4.26 -17.07 1.46
N MET A 110 -4.52 -16.08 2.32
CA MET A 110 -3.90 -15.96 3.63
C MET A 110 -4.81 -15.26 4.64
N ASP A 111 -4.71 -15.68 5.90
CA ASP A 111 -5.48 -15.20 7.05
C ASP A 111 -4.57 -15.36 8.29
N PHE A 112 -3.96 -14.27 8.75
CA PHE A 112 -2.91 -14.30 9.77
C PHE A 112 -2.74 -12.94 10.48
N ASP A 113 -2.12 -12.99 11.66
CA ASP A 113 -1.71 -11.80 12.40
C ASP A 113 -0.27 -11.42 12.04
N TYR A 114 -0.01 -10.12 11.85
CA TYR A 114 1.34 -9.61 11.67
C TYR A 114 1.58 -8.29 12.40
N VAL A 115 2.86 -8.04 12.65
CA VAL A 115 3.34 -6.80 13.26
C VAL A 115 4.12 -6.02 12.21
N ALA A 116 3.81 -4.73 12.08
CA ALA A 116 4.56 -3.79 11.26
C ALA A 116 5.14 -2.67 12.11
N SER A 117 6.35 -2.25 11.78
CA SER A 117 7.04 -1.16 12.45
C SER A 117 7.79 -0.31 11.42
N LEU A 118 7.85 1.00 11.64
CA LEU A 118 8.82 1.82 10.90
C LEU A 118 10.18 1.69 11.57
N ILE A 119 11.18 1.37 10.76
CA ILE A 119 12.56 1.45 11.16
C ILE A 119 13.20 2.60 10.38
N ASN A 120 13.74 3.56 11.12
CA ASN A 120 14.56 4.59 10.53
C ASN A 120 15.97 4.01 10.31
N VAL A 121 16.26 3.56 9.09
CA VAL A 121 17.54 2.90 8.74
C VAL A 121 18.56 3.88 8.18
N GLY A 122 18.52 5.16 8.59
CA GLY A 122 19.47 6.15 8.11
C GLY A 122 19.32 7.55 8.70
N ARG A 123 20.07 8.51 8.15
CA ARG A 123 19.77 9.94 8.33
C ARG A 123 18.43 10.22 7.65
N GLY A 124 17.62 11.12 8.19
CA GLY A 124 16.21 11.34 7.78
C GLY A 124 15.99 11.70 6.30
N ASP A 125 17.05 11.95 5.55
CA ASP A 125 17.10 12.15 4.10
C ASP A 125 17.20 10.83 3.29
N LEU A 126 17.67 9.74 3.89
CA LEU A 126 17.80 8.42 3.27
C LEU A 126 16.47 7.63 3.23
N GLY A 127 15.43 8.17 3.84
CA GLY A 127 14.08 7.62 3.83
C GLY A 127 13.75 6.70 5.01
N ASN A 128 12.46 6.49 5.23
CA ASN A 128 11.95 5.56 6.23
C ASN A 128 11.72 4.19 5.58
N LEU A 129 12.27 3.13 6.17
CA LEU A 129 11.92 1.77 5.82
C LEU A 129 10.83 1.26 6.75
N ALA A 130 9.94 0.47 6.18
CA ALA A 130 8.97 -0.33 6.89
C ALA A 130 9.54 -1.73 7.05
N VAL A 131 9.47 -2.28 8.26
CA VAL A 131 9.69 -3.70 8.50
C VAL A 131 8.41 -4.30 9.05
N SER A 132 8.11 -5.52 8.63
CA SER A 132 6.99 -6.28 9.18
C SER A 132 7.35 -7.75 9.27
N TYR A 133 6.71 -8.47 10.19
CA TYR A 133 6.91 -9.89 10.39
C TYR A 133 5.61 -10.54 10.82
N PHE A 134 5.44 -11.81 10.42
CA PHE A 134 4.35 -12.64 10.90
C PHE A 134 4.65 -13.04 12.34
N ASP A 135 3.66 -12.96 13.21
CA ASP A 135 3.83 -13.27 14.64
C ASP A 135 3.76 -14.79 14.89
N GLU A 136 4.65 -15.54 14.24
CA GLU A 136 4.75 -17.01 14.34
C GLU A 136 6.20 -17.52 14.16
N GLU A 137 6.46 -18.73 14.62
CA GLU A 137 7.76 -19.37 14.49
C GLU A 137 8.10 -19.66 13.01
N ASN A 138 9.27 -19.19 12.54
CA ASN A 138 9.66 -19.22 11.13
C ASN A 138 8.72 -18.45 10.19
N GLY A 139 7.96 -17.49 10.74
CA GLY A 139 7.16 -16.55 9.99
C GLY A 139 8.02 -15.77 8.98
N ALA A 140 7.41 -15.41 7.85
CA ALA A 140 8.11 -14.58 6.89
C ALA A 140 8.26 -13.15 7.44
N TYR A 141 9.16 -12.37 6.85
CA TYR A 141 9.32 -10.96 7.18
C TYR A 141 9.52 -10.15 5.92
N ALA A 142 9.20 -8.87 5.98
CA ALA A 142 9.30 -8.00 4.84
C ALA A 142 9.91 -6.67 5.17
N VAL A 143 10.64 -6.15 4.20
CA VAL A 143 11.19 -4.80 4.22
C VAL A 143 10.61 -4.05 3.05
N GLY A 144 10.13 -2.84 3.29
CA GLY A 144 9.49 -2.05 2.26
C GLY A 144 9.74 -0.56 2.37
N THR A 145 9.47 0.13 1.27
CA THR A 145 9.41 1.59 1.20
C THR A 145 7.96 2.01 0.99
N ARG A 146 7.63 3.23 1.41
CA ARG A 146 6.34 3.85 1.11
C ARG A 146 6.54 5.27 0.64
N ARG A 147 5.76 5.66 -0.37
CA ARG A 147 5.63 7.03 -0.87
C ARG A 147 4.20 7.49 -0.61
N LEU A 148 4.04 8.49 0.26
CA LEU A 148 2.72 9.03 0.56
C LEU A 148 2.13 9.68 -0.68
N LEU A 149 0.88 9.34 -0.98
CA LEU A 149 0.06 9.92 -2.02
C LEU A 149 -1.00 10.86 -1.45
N THR A 150 -1.01 11.12 -0.15
CA THR A 150 -1.81 12.19 0.49
C THR A 150 -0.92 13.25 1.14
N GLY A 151 -1.33 14.52 1.12
CA GLY A 151 -0.69 15.60 1.87
C GLY A 151 -0.86 17.00 1.27
N ALA A 152 -0.46 18.04 2.01
CA ALA A 152 -0.61 19.44 1.57
C ALA A 152 0.46 19.90 0.56
N THR A 153 1.58 19.19 0.43
CA THR A 153 2.74 19.59 -0.39
C THR A 153 2.90 18.73 -1.65
N GLN A 154 1.80 18.19 -2.16
CA GLN A 154 1.83 17.22 -3.23
C GLN A 154 1.91 17.87 -4.60
N GLY A 155 2.68 17.26 -5.50
CA GLY A 155 2.65 17.58 -6.91
C GLY A 155 1.35 17.09 -7.56
N SER A 156 1.04 17.63 -8.74
CA SER A 156 -0.12 17.22 -9.54
C SER A 156 -0.13 15.72 -9.83
N ARG A 157 1.03 15.11 -10.06
CA ARG A 157 1.17 13.68 -10.30
C ARG A 157 0.78 12.84 -9.08
N GLU A 158 1.27 13.18 -7.89
CA GLU A 158 0.91 12.47 -6.66
C GLU A 158 -0.59 12.57 -6.37
N ASN A 159 -1.19 13.74 -6.61
CA ASN A 159 -2.63 13.91 -6.41
C ASN A 159 -3.44 13.07 -7.42
N HIS A 160 -3.02 13.04 -8.69
CA HIS A 160 -3.62 12.18 -9.70
C HIS A 160 -3.53 10.70 -9.31
N ASP A 161 -2.34 10.24 -8.91
CA ASP A 161 -2.10 8.87 -8.45
C ASP A 161 -2.95 8.55 -7.21
N CYS A 162 -3.15 9.51 -6.31
CA CYS A 162 -4.01 9.39 -5.14
C CYS A 162 -5.47 9.12 -5.53
N HIS A 163 -6.06 10.00 -6.36
CA HIS A 163 -7.46 9.86 -6.79
C HIS A 163 -7.68 8.56 -7.55
N ALA A 164 -6.73 8.18 -8.41
CA ALA A 164 -6.74 6.92 -9.12
C ALA A 164 -6.72 5.71 -8.16
N ALA A 165 -5.84 5.73 -7.16
CA ALA A 165 -5.73 4.65 -6.19
C ALA A 165 -6.99 4.54 -5.33
N TYR A 166 -7.51 5.68 -4.84
CA TYR A 166 -8.76 5.74 -4.08
C TYR A 166 -9.92 5.12 -4.87
N ARG A 167 -10.05 5.47 -6.15
CA ARG A 167 -11.11 4.92 -7.02
C ARG A 167 -11.02 3.40 -7.11
N THR A 168 -9.82 2.85 -7.30
CA THR A 168 -9.62 1.40 -7.37
C THR A 168 -9.93 0.73 -6.04
N LEU A 169 -9.51 1.31 -4.92
CA LEU A 169 -9.81 0.81 -3.57
C LEU A 169 -11.31 0.83 -3.26
N ALA A 170 -11.99 1.92 -3.60
CA ALA A 170 -13.44 2.05 -3.42
C ALA A 170 -14.21 1.05 -4.28
N GLU A 171 -13.80 0.85 -5.53
CA GLU A 171 -14.39 -0.15 -6.41
C GLU A 171 -14.17 -1.58 -5.88
N LEU A 172 -12.98 -1.86 -5.36
CA LEU A 172 -12.65 -3.14 -4.75
C LEU A 172 -13.53 -3.42 -3.52
N HIS A 173 -13.63 -2.46 -2.61
CA HIS A 173 -14.51 -2.54 -1.45
C HIS A 173 -15.97 -2.82 -1.85
N ARG A 174 -16.48 -2.12 -2.87
CA ARG A 174 -17.84 -2.28 -3.39
C ARG A 174 -18.06 -3.64 -4.06
N ARG A 175 -17.15 -4.07 -4.93
CA ARG A 175 -17.27 -5.31 -5.71
C ARG A 175 -17.18 -6.54 -4.81
N HIS A 176 -16.25 -6.54 -3.85
CA HIS A 176 -15.97 -7.70 -3.01
C HIS A 176 -16.68 -7.65 -1.65
N HIS A 177 -17.42 -6.59 -1.34
CA HIS A 177 -18.08 -6.38 -0.04
C HIS A 177 -17.12 -6.58 1.13
N VAL A 178 -15.92 -5.99 1.02
CA VAL A 178 -14.85 -6.17 2.01
C VAL A 178 -15.32 -5.65 3.37
N PRO A 179 -15.28 -6.45 4.45
CA PRO A 179 -15.78 -6.03 5.76
C PRO A 179 -14.74 -5.15 6.48
N LEU A 180 -14.65 -3.89 6.06
CA LEU A 180 -13.77 -2.91 6.69
C LEU A 180 -14.36 -2.42 8.02
N ALA A 181 -13.52 -2.30 9.05
CA ALA A 181 -13.88 -1.70 10.34
C ALA A 181 -13.99 -0.16 10.27
N PHE A 182 -14.02 0.39 9.07
CA PHE A 182 -13.92 1.81 8.81
C PHE A 182 -14.50 2.20 7.45
N GLU A 183 -14.76 3.50 7.27
CA GLU A 183 -15.24 4.06 6.01
C GLU A 183 -14.09 4.54 5.11
N LEU A 184 -14.21 4.26 3.81
CA LEU A 184 -13.30 4.79 2.79
C LEU A 184 -13.70 6.21 2.38
N VAL A 185 -13.10 7.23 3.00
CA VAL A 185 -13.27 8.64 2.61
C VAL A 185 -12.12 9.09 1.72
N ASN A 186 -12.38 9.83 0.64
CA ASN A 186 -11.32 10.30 -0.27
C ASN A 186 -10.40 11.31 0.46
N PRO A 187 -9.10 11.02 0.64
CA PRO A 187 -8.18 11.92 1.32
C PRO A 187 -7.34 12.79 0.39
N CYS A 188 -7.51 12.65 -0.92
CA CYS A 188 -6.73 13.35 -1.92
C CYS A 188 -7.16 14.83 -1.97
N THR A 189 -6.23 15.73 -2.30
CA THR A 189 -6.55 17.15 -2.39
C THR A 189 -7.47 17.40 -3.58
N VAL A 190 -8.43 18.30 -3.40
CA VAL A 190 -9.29 18.75 -4.50
C VAL A 190 -8.41 19.55 -5.45
N GLU A 191 -8.41 19.18 -6.74
CA GLU A 191 -7.79 20.01 -7.77
C GLU A 191 -8.56 21.33 -7.81
N SER A 192 -7.94 22.43 -7.41
CA SER A 192 -8.54 23.75 -7.59
C SER A 192 -8.50 24.09 -9.08
N ASP A 193 -9.65 24.27 -9.71
CA ASP A 193 -9.83 24.72 -11.11
C ASP A 193 -9.35 26.18 -11.32
N GLU A 194 -8.31 26.64 -10.62
CA GLU A 194 -7.87 28.05 -10.63
C GLU A 194 -6.93 28.42 -11.79
N ASP A 195 -6.55 27.48 -12.66
CA ASP A 195 -5.64 27.76 -13.78
C ASP A 195 -6.34 28.07 -15.13
N ASP A 196 -7.68 28.00 -15.22
CA ASP A 196 -8.38 28.17 -16.51
C ASP A 196 -8.77 29.64 -16.83
N ASN A 197 -8.48 30.59 -15.94
CA ASN A 197 -8.87 32.00 -16.12
C ASN A 197 -7.72 32.94 -16.55
N SER A 198 -6.53 32.40 -16.83
CA SER A 198 -5.35 33.20 -17.23
C SER A 198 -5.18 33.34 -18.75
N GLN A 199 -5.98 32.66 -19.57
CA GLN A 199 -5.94 32.78 -21.04
C GLN A 199 -7.07 33.60 -21.67
N GLN A 200 -8.07 34.05 -20.90
CA GLN A 200 -9.19 34.85 -21.44
C GLN A 200 -8.94 36.37 -21.44
N SER A 201 -7.83 36.84 -20.86
CA SER A 201 -7.47 38.28 -20.80
C SER A 201 -6.60 38.75 -21.99
N LEU A 202 -6.03 37.83 -22.78
CA LEU A 202 -5.11 38.17 -23.88
C LEU A 202 -5.77 38.23 -25.28
N LEU A 203 -7.10 38.10 -25.36
CA LEU A 203 -7.86 38.14 -26.63
C LEU A 203 -8.82 39.33 -26.76
N GLU A 204 -8.81 40.29 -25.83
CA GLU A 204 -9.61 41.53 -25.93
C GLU A 204 -8.78 42.79 -26.26
N GLU A 205 -7.48 42.66 -26.58
CA GLU A 205 -6.62 43.78 -27.04
C GLU A 205 -6.02 43.59 -28.45
N LEU A 206 -6.77 43.00 -29.39
CA LEU A 206 -6.48 43.06 -30.83
C LEU A 206 -7.75 43.42 -31.62
#